data_AF-A0A5K0Y7T4-F1
#
_entry.id   AF-A0A5K0Y7T4-F1
#
_cell.length_a   1.000
_cell.length_b   1.000
_cell.length_c   1.000
_cell.angle_alpha   90.00
_cell.angle_beta   90.00
_cell.angle_gamma   90.00
#
_symmetry.space_group_name_H-M   'P 1'
#
loop_
_entity.id
_entity.type
_entity.pdbx_description
1 polymer ?
#
loop_
_entity_poly.entity_id
_entity_poly.type
_entity_poly.pdbx_seq_one_letter_code
_entity_poly.pdbx_strand_id
1 'polypeptide(L)' 'CGQGSTDDKLSPTVVASLGGIPVEGVGAGLWHTVCISKDGDVYAFGGNQFGQLGIGEDQAM' A
#
# COMPACT_ATOMS: atom_id res chain seq x y z
N CYS A 1 1.62 7.18 -2.56
CA CYS A 1 1.62 5.93 -1.75
C CYS A 1 2.61 4.91 -2.37
N GLY A 2 3.12 3.96 -1.58
CA GLY A 2 3.99 2.86 -2.05
C GLY A 2 5.48 3.19 -2.21
N GLN A 3 5.85 4.47 -2.23
CA GLN A 3 7.22 4.93 -2.46
C GLN A 3 8.05 5.14 -1.18
N GLY A 4 7.49 4.85 0.00
CA GLY A 4 8.16 5.12 1.28
C GLY A 4 8.32 6.61 1.63
N SER A 5 7.70 7.52 0.88
CA SER A 5 7.68 8.97 1.14
C SER A 5 6.28 9.55 0.92
N THR A 6 6.05 10.75 1.46
CA THR A 6 4.82 11.54 1.24
C THR A 6 4.91 12.51 0.06
N ASP A 7 6.03 12.52 -0.66
CA ASP A 7 6.23 13.42 -1.80
C ASP A 7 5.38 12.98 -3.00
N ASP A 8 4.84 13.97 -3.71
CA ASP A 8 4.09 13.75 -4.93
C ASP A 8 5.00 13.23 -6.04
N LYS A 9 4.50 12.21 -6.75
CA LYS A 9 5.11 11.70 -7.98
C LYS A 9 4.26 12.14 -9.15
N LEU A 10 4.81 13.03 -9.99
CA LEU A 10 4.12 13.60 -11.15
C LEU A 10 4.23 12.74 -12.41
N SER A 11 4.91 11.59 -12.33
CA SER A 11 5.02 10.60 -13.39
C SER A 11 4.80 9.19 -12.84
N PRO A 12 4.33 8.25 -13.67
CA PRO A 12 4.25 6.84 -13.28
C PRO A 12 5.58 6.36 -12.71
N THR A 13 5.55 5.81 -11.51
CA THR A 13 6.75 5.41 -10.76
C THR A 13 6.55 4.01 -10.21
N VAL A 14 7.55 3.15 -10.42
CA VAL A 14 7.52 1.75 -9.96
C VAL A 14 7.56 1.70 -8.43
N VAL A 15 6.72 0.84 -7.85
CA VAL A 15 6.75 0.51 -6.42
C VAL A 15 7.75 -0.64 -6.24
N ALA A 16 9.03 -0.32 -6.04
CA ALA A 16 10.10 -1.31 -6.05
C ALA A 16 9.95 -2.40 -4.96
N SER A 17 9.30 -2.08 -3.84
CA SER A 17 9.01 -3.03 -2.76
C SER A 17 8.02 -4.14 -3.14
N LEU A 18 7.25 -3.95 -4.22
CA LEU A 18 6.39 -5.00 -4.80
C LEU A 18 7.08 -5.73 -5.97
N GLY A 19 8.36 -5.47 -6.22
CA GLY A 19 9.11 -6.11 -7.30
C GLY A 19 9.12 -7.64 -7.15
N GLY A 20 8.76 -8.34 -8.22
CA GLY A 20 8.70 -9.80 -8.24
C GLY A 20 7.41 -10.40 -7.66
N ILE A 21 6.52 -9.59 -7.08
CA ILE A 21 5.25 -10.04 -6.54
C ILE A 21 4.20 -9.98 -7.66
N PRO A 22 3.57 -11.12 -8.04
CA PRO A 22 2.55 -11.14 -9.08
C PRO A 22 1.24 -10.57 -8.54
N VAL A 23 1.09 -9.25 -8.54
CA VAL A 23 -0.14 -8.56 -8.15
C VAL A 23 -1.26 -8.85 -9.14
N GLU A 24 -2.41 -9.32 -8.66
CA GLU A 24 -3.60 -9.60 -9.48
C GLU A 24 -4.71 -8.57 -9.29
N GLY A 25 -4.74 -7.87 -8.16
CA GLY A 25 -5.76 -6.87 -7.85
C GLY A 25 -5.21 -5.73 -7.01
N VAL A 26 -5.80 -4.55 -7.20
CA VAL A 26 -5.47 -3.33 -6.45
C VAL A 26 -6.74 -2.56 -6.09
N GLY A 27 -6.81 -2.08 -4.86
CA GLY A 27 -7.81 -1.13 -4.38
C GLY A 27 -7.13 0.13 -3.85
N ALA A 28 -7.59 1.30 -4.30
CA ALA A 28 -7.10 2.59 -3.82
C ALA A 28 -8.21 3.29 -3.00
N GLY A 29 -7.93 3.50 -1.71
CA GLY A 29 -8.73 4.34 -0.84
C GLY A 29 -8.24 5.80 -0.86
N LEU A 30 -8.81 6.64 0.00
CA LEU A 30 -8.45 8.06 0.09
C LEU A 30 -6.98 8.27 0.46
N TRP A 31 -6.48 7.51 1.44
CA TRP A 31 -5.12 7.65 1.97
C TRP A 31 -4.30 6.35 1.94
N HIS A 32 -4.86 5.26 1.44
CA HIS A 32 -4.22 3.94 1.47
C HIS A 32 -4.44 3.17 0.17
N THR A 33 -3.60 2.16 -0.05
CA THR A 33 -3.70 1.24 -1.17
C THR A 33 -3.51 -0.17 -0.65
N VAL A 34 -4.31 -1.09 -1.17
CA VAL A 34 -4.23 -2.52 -0.88
C VAL A 34 -4.03 -3.27 -2.20
N CYS A 35 -3.10 -4.21 -2.20
CA CYS A 35 -2.83 -5.11 -3.32
C CYS A 35 -3.03 -6.56 -2.87
N ILE A 36 -3.56 -7.40 -3.75
CA ILE A 36 -3.60 -8.85 -3.57
C ILE A 36 -2.73 -9.51 -4.64
N SER A 37 -1.88 -10.44 -4.23
CA SER A 37 -1.06 -11.24 -5.13
C SER A 37 -1.81 -12.50 -5.60
N LYS A 38 -1.36 -13.10 -6.70
CA LYS A 38 -1.87 -14.39 -7.18
C LYS A 38 -1.73 -15.53 -6.18
N ASP A 39 -0.81 -15.40 -5.23
CA ASP A 39 -0.58 -16.40 -4.18
C ASP A 39 -1.50 -16.18 -2.97
N GLY A 40 -2.32 -15.12 -2.98
CA GLY A 40 -3.28 -14.78 -1.93
C GLY A 40 -2.74 -13.83 -0.86
N ASP A 41 -1.45 -13.45 -0.93
CA ASP A 41 -0.87 -12.47 0.01
C ASP A 41 -1.47 -11.08 -0.22
N VAL A 42 -1.74 -10.38 0.89
CA VAL A 42 -2.27 -9.02 0.92
C VAL A 42 -1.20 -8.04 1.39
N TYR A 43 -1.02 -6.97 0.62
CA TYR A 43 -0.06 -5.90 0.91
C TYR A 43 -0.82 -4.59 1.04
N ALA A 44 -0.61 -3.86 2.14
CA ALA A 44 -1.24 -2.57 2.37
C ALA A 44 -0.18 -1.51 2.68
N PHE A 45 -0.35 -0.31 2.11
CA PHE A 45 0.54 0.82 2.37
C PHE A 45 -0.18 2.17 2.22
N GLY A 46 0.32 3.19 2.92
CA GLY A 46 -0.24 4.54 2.93
C GLY A 46 -0.50 5.01 4.35
N GLY A 47 -1.44 5.94 4.50
CA GLY A 47 -1.91 6.38 5.82
C GLY A 47 -2.56 5.24 6.58
N ASN A 48 -2.47 5.25 7.90
CA ASN A 48 -3.03 4.23 8.80
C ASN A 48 -3.77 4.83 10.02
N GLN A 49 -4.18 6.10 9.95
CA GLN A 49 -4.80 6.83 11.07
C GLN A 49 -6.06 6.18 11.64
N PHE A 50 -6.75 5.33 10.88
CA PHE A 50 -7.95 4.60 11.32
C PHE A 50 -7.77 3.08 11.22
N GLY A 51 -6.54 2.58 11.19
CA GLY A 51 -6.26 1.14 11.10
C GLY A 51 -6.49 0.54 9.71
N GLN A 52 -6.62 1.36 8.66
CA GLN A 52 -6.91 0.90 7.29
C GLN A 52 -5.90 -0.09 6.70
N LEU A 53 -4.68 -0.19 7.23
CA LEU A 53 -3.67 -1.15 6.76
C LEU A 53 -3.84 -2.55 7.38
N GLY A 54 -4.64 -2.70 8.44
CA GLY A 54 -4.94 -4.00 9.05
C GLY A 54 -3.76 -4.68 9.75
N ILE A 55 -2.71 -3.94 10.12
CA ILE A 55 -1.48 -4.48 10.73
C ILE A 55 -1.55 -4.65 12.26
N GLY A 56 -2.72 -4.41 12.87
CA GLY A 56 -2.92 -4.56 14.32
C GLY A 56 -2.27 -3.47 15.19
N GLU A 57 -1.67 -2.46 14.57
CA GLU A 57 -1.09 -1.30 15.26
C GLU A 57 -2.06 -0.12 15.14
N ASP A 58 -2.80 0.17 16.22
CA ASP A 58 -3.46 1.46 16.40
C ASP A 58 -2.35 2.53 16.50
N GLN A 59 -2.19 3.37 15.49
CA GLN A 59 -1.39 4.60 15.60
C GLN A 59 -2.16 5.63 16.43
N ALA A 60 -2.49 5.27 17.67
CA ALA A 60 -2.92 6.18 18.71
C ALA A 60 -1.70 6.48 19.60
N MET A 61 -0.88 7.44 19.19
CA MET A 61 -0.04 8.23 20.10
C MET A 61 -0.24 9.70 19.80
#